data_AF-A0AAP3AFN7-F1
#
_entry.id   AF-A0AAP3AFN7-F1
#
_cell.length_a   1.000
_cell.length_b   1.000
_cell.length_c   1.000
_cell.angle_alpha   90.00
_cell.angle_beta   90.00
_cell.angle_gamma   90.00
#
_symmetry.space_group_name_H-M   'P 1'
#
loop_
_entity.id
_entity.type
_entity.pdbx_description
1 polymer ?
#
loop_
_entity_poly.entity_id
_entity_poly.type
_entity_poly.pdbx_seq_one_letter_code
_entity_poly.pdbx_strand_id
1 'polypeptide(L)'
;MAIVDTSTDVTGIGGTIEVEVGAMAHGGHCVARHEGRVVFVRHAVPGEKVRVALTEAEEGARFWRGDVVEVLRPSEFRRIHQWKLADMLRAHASGRPPVGGAEFGHIVVPHQRRLKAQVFRDTVHRIADLAVEPEVCFAGPEDEPTGQRWRTRNAFAVTPQGHIAMHAYRSATLLPVRNMPLGVPALDALTLWDWDFTGAARVDVATPASGSRPLVLVTPTPQTRADEVKLGRLRTRIRQAANACDVDVSTGLALPGPKQFLPVKVERITGKTWVEETVESERGGTKRFRVTGDGFWQVHQHAPATLVDAVLEDARVEPGQVVADLYGGAGLFSAYLADAVGPEGRVYSVEASRQASKDARRNLHDQPQASVLNGPTDKVLGSWLKYPERPVADGGLGGAALDTVVLDPPRAGAGRRAIERILALEPGRIVYVSCDPASFARDLAWLRDGGYEVERARVFDLYPDTHHLESVTVLVPAAQSAPAAAVVEI
;
A
#
# COMPACT_ATOMS: atom_id res chain seq x y z
N MET A 1 0.53 -32.33 48.59
CA MET A 1 1.02 -32.02 47.24
C MET A 1 0.89 -30.52 47.05
N ALA A 2 2.01 -29.80 47.09
CA ALA A 2 2.03 -28.38 46.76
C ALA A 2 1.78 -28.25 45.25
N ILE A 3 0.74 -27.50 44.89
CA ILE A 3 0.53 -27.03 43.53
C ILE A 3 1.64 -26.00 43.30
N VAL A 4 2.63 -26.35 42.50
CA VAL A 4 3.66 -25.43 42.04
C VAL A 4 2.97 -24.45 41.11
N ASP A 5 2.88 -23.20 41.53
CA ASP A 5 2.50 -22.07 40.69
C ASP A 5 3.59 -21.89 39.61
N THR A 6 3.33 -22.37 38.39
CA THR A 6 4.31 -22.36 37.28
C THR A 6 4.22 -21.10 36.41
N SER A 7 3.57 -20.04 36.87
CA SER A 7 3.43 -18.78 36.13
C SER A 7 4.40 -17.69 36.61
N THR A 8 5.69 -17.98 36.72
CA THR A 8 6.68 -16.92 36.90
C THR A 8 6.93 -16.24 35.56
N ASP A 9 6.44 -15.01 35.41
CA ASP A 9 6.81 -14.12 34.31
C ASP A 9 8.34 -14.01 34.25
N VAL A 10 8.89 -14.28 33.08
CA VAL A 10 10.34 -14.15 32.83
C VAL A 10 10.52 -12.94 31.93
N THR A 11 11.17 -11.90 32.45
CA THR A 11 11.48 -10.69 31.68
C THR A 11 12.79 -10.84 30.91
N GLY A 12 12.91 -10.19 29.75
CA GLY A 12 14.08 -10.25 28.87
C GLY A 12 13.77 -10.91 27.53
N ILE A 13 14.69 -10.83 26.57
CA ILE A 13 14.50 -11.41 25.23
C ILE A 13 14.30 -12.93 25.35
N GLY A 14 13.22 -13.44 24.75
CA GLY A 14 12.82 -14.85 24.84
C GLY A 14 12.05 -15.22 26.10
N GLY A 15 11.95 -14.30 27.06
CA GLY A 15 11.08 -14.43 28.22
C GLY A 15 9.60 -14.30 27.87
N THR A 16 8.73 -14.81 28.74
CA THR A 16 7.28 -14.78 28.57
C THR A 16 6.62 -13.98 29.68
N ILE A 17 5.64 -13.16 29.31
CA ILE A 17 4.83 -12.38 30.26
C ILE A 17 3.33 -12.56 30.00
N GLU A 18 2.50 -12.50 31.05
CA GLU A 18 1.05 -12.36 30.90
C GLU A 18 0.61 -10.89 30.85
N VAL A 19 -0.25 -10.55 29.88
CA VAL A 19 -0.81 -9.19 29.75
C VAL A 19 -2.27 -9.22 29.30
N GLU A 20 -3.02 -8.20 29.71
CA GLU A 20 -4.27 -7.82 29.07
C GLU A 20 -3.98 -6.75 28.01
N VAL A 21 -4.40 -6.99 26.78
CA VAL A 21 -4.08 -6.12 25.64
C VAL A 21 -5.14 -5.05 25.43
N GLY A 22 -4.69 -3.80 25.24
CA GLY A 22 -5.54 -2.65 24.97
C GLY A 22 -5.69 -2.36 23.47
N ALA A 23 -5.82 -1.07 23.16
CA ALA A 23 -6.07 -0.55 21.81
C ALA A 23 -5.03 -0.98 20.77
N MET A 24 -5.47 -1.08 19.51
CA MET A 24 -4.62 -1.29 18.35
C MET A 24 -3.90 0.01 17.99
N ALA A 25 -2.58 -0.07 17.82
CA ALA A 25 -1.74 1.01 17.31
C ALA A 25 -1.39 0.79 15.84
N HIS A 26 -0.99 1.88 15.18
CA HIS A 26 -0.43 1.84 13.83
C HIS A 26 0.73 0.82 13.75
N GLY A 27 0.75 0.02 12.69
CA GLY A 27 1.69 -1.10 12.51
C GLY A 27 1.16 -2.47 12.93
N GLY A 28 -0.09 -2.57 13.39
CA GLY A 28 -0.74 -3.85 13.69
C GLY A 28 -0.36 -4.44 15.05
N HIS A 29 -0.06 -3.59 16.02
CA HIS A 29 0.28 -3.98 17.38
C HIS A 29 -0.82 -3.53 18.34
N CYS A 30 -1.26 -4.41 19.24
CA CYS A 30 -1.98 -3.96 20.43
C CYS A 30 -1.01 -3.36 21.44
N VAL A 31 -1.46 -2.39 22.21
CA VAL A 31 -0.68 -1.77 23.28
C VAL A 31 -1.10 -2.35 24.62
N ALA A 32 -0.15 -2.91 25.36
CA ALA A 32 -0.33 -3.37 26.73
C ALA A 32 0.64 -2.65 27.69
N ARG A 33 0.43 -2.84 28.99
CA ARG A 33 1.38 -2.40 30.02
C ARG A 33 1.75 -3.55 30.93
N HIS A 34 3.03 -3.67 31.24
CA HIS A 34 3.56 -4.64 32.19
C HIS A 34 4.62 -3.96 33.06
N GLU A 35 4.47 -4.00 34.37
CA GLU A 35 5.36 -3.30 35.34
C GLU A 35 5.62 -1.81 34.98
N GLY A 36 4.58 -1.10 34.53
CA GLY A 36 4.67 0.30 34.12
C GLY A 36 5.28 0.55 32.73
N ARG A 37 5.88 -0.47 32.09
CA ARG A 37 6.45 -0.38 30.73
C ARG A 37 5.37 -0.62 29.67
N VAL A 38 5.51 0.06 28.53
CA VAL A 38 4.67 -0.17 27.36
C VAL A 38 5.16 -1.40 26.60
N VAL A 39 4.23 -2.29 26.22
CA VAL A 39 4.52 -3.47 25.42
C VAL A 39 3.68 -3.43 24.14
N PHE A 40 4.35 -3.48 22.98
CA PHE A 40 3.69 -3.62 21.67
C PHE A 40 3.53 -5.11 21.36
N VAL A 41 2.30 -5.58 21.40
CA VAL A 41 1.95 -7.00 21.27
C VAL A 41 1.39 -7.28 19.89
N ARG A 42 2.06 -8.12 19.09
CA ARG A 42 1.52 -8.62 17.82
C ARG A 42 0.65 -9.85 18.03
N HIS A 43 -0.21 -10.14 17.05
CA HIS A 43 -1.07 -11.32 17.02
C HIS A 43 -2.13 -11.36 18.14
N ALA A 44 -2.39 -10.21 18.77
CA ALA A 44 -3.41 -10.01 19.77
C ALA A 44 -4.61 -9.25 19.19
N VAL A 45 -5.78 -9.48 19.79
CA VAL A 45 -7.00 -8.70 19.55
C VAL A 45 -7.29 -7.87 20.82
N PRO A 46 -7.67 -6.59 20.71
CA PRO A 46 -7.99 -5.78 21.90
C PRO A 46 -8.98 -6.47 22.85
N GLY A 47 -8.72 -6.38 24.16
CA GLY A 47 -9.52 -7.00 25.23
C GLY A 47 -9.11 -8.42 25.63
N GLU A 48 -8.18 -9.05 24.89
CA GLU A 48 -7.69 -10.38 25.23
C GLU A 48 -6.76 -10.39 26.44
N LYS A 49 -6.77 -11.53 27.15
CA LYS A 49 -5.69 -11.90 28.06
C LYS A 49 -4.81 -12.93 27.37
N VAL A 50 -3.50 -12.64 27.29
CA VAL A 50 -2.55 -13.42 26.46
C VAL A 50 -1.23 -13.63 27.17
N ARG A 51 -0.53 -14.71 26.81
CA ARG A 51 0.89 -14.90 27.09
C ARG A 51 1.71 -14.44 25.90
N VAL A 52 2.68 -13.58 26.16
CA VAL A 52 3.49 -12.90 25.15
C VAL A 52 4.94 -13.32 25.30
N ALA A 53 5.55 -13.83 24.23
CA ALA A 53 6.99 -14.01 24.16
C ALA A 53 7.65 -12.71 23.71
N LEU A 54 8.57 -12.20 24.52
CA LEU A 54 9.27 -10.94 24.27
C LEU A 54 10.33 -11.12 23.18
N THR A 55 10.21 -10.31 22.13
CA THR A 55 11.12 -10.32 20.96
C THR A 55 12.10 -9.15 20.97
N GLU A 56 11.73 -8.03 21.62
CA GLU A 56 12.60 -6.89 21.89
C GLU A 56 12.34 -6.47 23.36
N ALA A 57 13.31 -6.73 24.24
CA ALA A 57 13.19 -6.47 25.67
C ALA A 57 14.57 -6.31 26.33
N GLU A 58 15.43 -5.51 25.72
CA GLU A 58 16.72 -5.14 26.29
C GLU A 58 16.56 -4.35 27.60
N GLU A 59 17.56 -4.46 28.47
CA GLU A 59 17.62 -3.69 29.71
C GLU A 59 17.64 -2.19 29.39
N GLY A 60 16.78 -1.41 30.06
CA GLY A 60 16.64 0.03 29.83
C GLY A 60 15.83 0.43 28.58
N ALA A 61 15.26 -0.52 27.83
CA ALA A 61 14.39 -0.20 26.70
C ALA A 61 13.13 0.57 27.17
N ARG A 62 12.79 1.65 26.44
CA ARG A 62 11.63 2.52 26.75
C ARG A 62 10.28 1.81 26.56
N PHE A 63 10.26 0.78 25.71
CA PHE A 63 9.13 -0.07 25.43
C PHE A 63 9.65 -1.46 25.07
N TRP A 64 8.79 -2.47 25.15
CA TRP A 64 9.07 -3.82 24.70
C TRP A 64 8.21 -4.19 23.49
N ARG A 65 8.64 -5.21 22.76
CA ARG A 65 7.83 -5.87 21.72
C ARG A 65 7.74 -7.37 22.01
N GLY A 66 6.62 -7.95 21.64
CA GLY A 66 6.44 -9.39 21.76
C GLY A 66 5.29 -9.91 20.91
N ASP A 67 5.24 -11.23 20.81
CA ASP A 67 4.26 -11.97 20.03
C ASP A 67 3.40 -12.81 20.95
N VAL A 68 2.09 -12.83 20.69
CA VAL A 68 1.19 -13.76 21.39
C VAL A 68 1.58 -15.20 21.05
N VAL A 69 1.94 -15.96 22.09
CA VAL A 69 2.26 -17.40 22.00
C VAL A 69 1.15 -18.27 22.57
N GLU A 70 0.27 -17.69 23.41
CA GLU A 70 -0.90 -18.35 23.95
C GLU A 70 -2.02 -17.34 24.23
N VAL A 71 -3.26 -17.73 23.95
CA VAL A 71 -4.46 -16.92 24.23
C VAL A 71 -5.17 -17.53 25.43
N LEU A 72 -5.14 -16.81 26.56
CA LEU A 72 -5.72 -17.26 27.83
C LEU A 72 -7.21 -16.94 27.92
N ARG A 73 -7.60 -15.76 27.40
CA ARG A 73 -9.00 -15.35 27.23
C ARG A 73 -9.16 -14.73 25.84
N PRO A 74 -9.82 -15.43 24.88
CA PRO A 74 -9.95 -14.96 23.51
C PRO A 74 -11.01 -13.87 23.37
N SER A 75 -10.83 -13.00 22.38
CA SER A 75 -11.87 -12.08 21.92
C SER A 75 -12.89 -12.82 21.06
N GLU A 76 -14.15 -12.39 21.08
CA GLU A 76 -15.19 -12.89 20.16
C GLU A 76 -14.85 -12.62 18.68
N PHE A 77 -13.98 -11.64 18.41
CA PHE A 77 -13.54 -11.27 17.06
C PHE A 77 -12.33 -12.08 16.58
N ARG A 78 -11.75 -12.95 17.43
CA ARG A 78 -10.65 -13.83 17.03
C ARG A 78 -11.18 -14.96 16.16
N ARG A 79 -10.48 -15.23 15.06
CA ARG A 79 -10.68 -16.40 14.19
C ARG A 79 -9.40 -17.23 14.08
N ILE A 80 -9.54 -18.45 13.57
CA ILE A 80 -8.38 -19.24 13.15
C ILE A 80 -7.69 -18.49 12.00
N HIS A 81 -6.37 -18.34 12.10
CA HIS A 81 -5.58 -17.69 11.08
C HIS A 81 -5.69 -18.42 9.74
N GLN A 82 -6.12 -17.72 8.70
CA GLN A 82 -6.42 -18.32 7.39
C GLN A 82 -5.17 -18.90 6.71
N TRP A 83 -4.00 -18.28 6.92
CA TRP A 83 -2.73 -18.78 6.43
C TRP A 83 -1.89 -19.46 7.52
N LYS A 84 -1.80 -20.79 7.49
CA LYS A 84 -1.07 -21.60 8.49
C LYS A 84 0.40 -21.17 8.68
N LEU A 85 1.06 -20.68 7.64
CA LEU A 85 2.46 -20.23 7.72
C LEU A 85 2.61 -18.92 8.49
N ALA A 86 1.60 -18.05 8.49
CA ALA A 86 1.57 -16.76 9.17
C ALA A 86 0.96 -16.82 10.58
N ASP A 87 0.31 -17.94 10.92
CA ASP A 87 -0.27 -18.18 12.24
C ASP A 87 0.82 -18.27 13.32
N MET A 88 0.91 -17.26 14.18
CA MET A 88 1.91 -17.21 15.27
C MET A 88 1.74 -18.35 16.28
N LEU A 89 0.51 -18.72 16.64
CA LEU A 89 0.27 -19.78 17.63
C LEU A 89 0.79 -21.13 17.12
N ARG A 90 0.50 -21.44 15.84
CA ARG A 90 1.03 -22.65 15.20
C ARG A 90 2.54 -22.57 14.99
N ALA A 91 3.04 -21.42 14.58
CA ALA A 91 4.46 -21.23 14.34
C ALA A 91 5.25 -21.47 15.63
N HIS A 92 4.83 -20.87 16.75
CA HIS A 92 5.42 -21.11 18.07
C HIS A 92 5.38 -22.59 18.49
N ALA A 93 4.21 -23.24 18.40
CA ALA A 93 4.06 -24.66 18.74
C ALA A 93 4.98 -25.60 17.93
N SER A 94 5.36 -25.18 16.71
CA SER A 94 6.28 -25.92 15.84
C SER A 94 7.73 -25.43 15.90
N GLY A 95 8.06 -24.51 16.81
CA GLY A 95 9.42 -23.99 16.98
C GLY A 95 9.94 -23.17 15.79
N ARG A 96 9.05 -22.56 15.00
CA ARG A 96 9.41 -21.74 13.83
C ARG A 96 8.83 -20.32 13.92
N PRO A 97 9.41 -19.33 13.23
CA PRO A 97 8.77 -18.01 13.10
C PRO A 97 7.61 -18.05 12.07
N PRO A 98 6.62 -17.14 12.19
CA PRO A 98 5.60 -16.96 11.16
C PRO A 98 6.12 -16.14 9.97
N VAL A 99 5.55 -16.36 8.78
CA VAL A 99 5.75 -15.43 7.65
C VAL A 99 5.04 -14.10 7.94
N GLY A 100 5.62 -13.00 7.47
CA GLY A 100 4.97 -11.68 7.55
C GLY A 100 3.94 -11.43 6.44
N GLY A 101 3.21 -10.32 6.53
CA GLY A 101 2.33 -9.84 5.46
C GLY A 101 0.87 -10.28 5.55
N ALA A 102 0.45 -10.84 6.68
CA ALA A 102 -0.94 -11.18 6.99
C ALA A 102 -1.21 -10.99 8.50
N GLU A 103 -0.78 -9.87 9.07
CA GLU A 103 -0.76 -9.67 10.53
C GLU A 103 -2.15 -9.80 11.19
N PHE A 104 -3.23 -9.48 10.46
CA PHE A 104 -4.61 -9.52 10.95
C PHE A 104 -5.38 -10.79 10.57
N GLY A 105 -4.73 -11.80 9.98
CA GLY A 105 -5.40 -13.03 9.56
C GLY A 105 -6.14 -13.80 10.67
N HIS A 106 -5.84 -13.51 11.92
CA HIS A 106 -6.47 -14.06 13.13
C HIS A 106 -7.67 -13.24 13.65
N ILE A 107 -8.10 -12.20 12.92
CA ILE A 107 -9.21 -11.30 13.29
C ILE A 107 -10.29 -11.39 12.20
N VAL A 108 -11.58 -11.44 12.56
CA VAL A 108 -12.66 -11.38 11.57
C VAL A 108 -12.67 -10.06 10.81
N VAL A 109 -12.88 -10.10 9.48
CA VAL A 109 -12.74 -8.94 8.58
C VAL A 109 -13.55 -7.71 9.02
N PRO A 110 -14.83 -7.82 9.44
CA PRO A 110 -15.58 -6.66 9.91
C PRO A 110 -14.92 -5.94 11.10
N HIS A 111 -14.27 -6.69 11.99
CA HIS A 111 -13.54 -6.11 13.12
C HIS A 111 -12.20 -5.50 12.68
N GLN A 112 -11.50 -6.08 11.69
CA GLN A 112 -10.31 -5.46 11.10
C GLN A 112 -10.61 -4.04 10.58
N ARG A 113 -11.73 -3.87 9.87
CA ARG A 113 -12.17 -2.57 9.35
C ARG A 113 -12.38 -1.54 10.45
N ARG A 114 -13.03 -1.94 11.56
CA ARG A 114 -13.20 -1.09 12.76
C ARG A 114 -11.86 -0.69 13.37
N LEU A 115 -10.92 -1.64 13.49
CA LEU A 115 -9.58 -1.36 14.02
C LEU A 115 -8.79 -0.41 13.11
N LYS A 116 -8.90 -0.52 11.79
CA LYS A 116 -8.26 0.41 10.84
C LYS A 116 -8.82 1.83 10.99
N ALA A 117 -10.14 1.98 11.09
CA ALA A 117 -10.79 3.27 11.34
C ALA A 117 -10.36 3.88 12.68
N GLN A 118 -10.29 3.06 13.74
CA GLN A 118 -9.77 3.48 15.05
C GLN A 118 -8.32 3.96 14.95
N VAL A 119 -7.43 3.19 14.31
CA VAL A 119 -6.02 3.55 14.12
C VAL A 119 -5.86 4.87 13.38
N PHE A 120 -6.66 5.10 12.33
CA PHE A 120 -6.69 6.37 11.61
C PHE A 120 -7.06 7.52 12.55
N ARG A 121 -8.21 7.42 13.22
CA ARG A 121 -8.74 8.44 14.15
C ARG A 121 -7.74 8.77 15.26
N ASP A 122 -7.21 7.76 15.94
CA ASP A 122 -6.26 7.93 17.04
C ASP A 122 -4.94 8.56 16.56
N THR A 123 -4.50 8.20 15.35
CA THR A 123 -3.27 8.75 14.76
C THR A 123 -3.45 10.21 14.34
N VAL A 124 -4.56 10.54 13.69
CA VAL A 124 -4.89 11.91 13.28
C VAL A 124 -5.06 12.80 14.51
N HIS A 125 -5.83 12.36 15.51
CA HIS A 125 -6.00 13.10 16.76
C HIS A 125 -4.65 13.37 17.43
N ARG A 126 -3.79 12.35 17.58
CA ARG A 126 -2.51 12.49 18.27
C ARG A 126 -1.50 13.40 17.55
N ILE A 127 -1.50 13.42 16.22
CA ILE A 127 -0.45 14.12 15.44
C ILE A 127 -0.94 15.48 14.91
N ALA A 128 -2.20 15.56 14.46
CA ALA A 128 -2.79 16.75 13.87
C ALA A 128 -3.72 17.52 14.81
N ASP A 129 -3.87 17.04 16.06
CA ASP A 129 -4.77 17.61 17.08
C ASP A 129 -6.18 17.85 16.53
N LEU A 130 -6.71 16.84 15.83
CA LEU A 130 -8.02 16.89 15.18
C LEU A 130 -8.80 15.60 15.40
N ALA A 131 -10.02 15.74 15.89
CA ALA A 131 -10.99 14.65 15.88
C ALA A 131 -11.60 14.52 14.48
N VAL A 132 -11.23 13.44 13.78
CA VAL A 132 -11.81 13.08 12.48
C VAL A 132 -12.41 11.69 12.59
N GLU A 133 -13.72 11.59 12.36
CA GLU A 133 -14.40 10.31 12.24
C GLU A 133 -14.43 9.90 10.76
N PRO A 134 -13.71 8.83 10.36
CA PRO A 134 -13.74 8.39 8.97
C PRO A 134 -14.97 7.51 8.70
N GLU A 135 -15.55 7.64 7.52
CA GLU A 135 -16.44 6.60 7.00
C GLU A 135 -15.60 5.34 6.67
N VAL A 136 -16.14 4.17 6.97
CA VAL A 136 -15.44 2.89 6.76
C VAL A 136 -15.88 2.29 5.44
N CYS A 137 -14.95 2.19 4.50
CA CYS A 137 -15.13 1.64 3.17
C CYS A 137 -14.28 0.39 2.96
N PHE A 138 -14.53 -0.34 1.87
CA PHE A 138 -13.77 -1.52 1.48
C PHE A 138 -13.77 -1.64 -0.05
N ALA A 139 -12.85 -2.44 -0.59
CA ALA A 139 -12.80 -2.73 -2.01
C ALA A 139 -13.39 -4.10 -2.34
N GLY A 140 -14.12 -4.18 -3.45
CA GLY A 140 -14.79 -5.39 -3.89
C GLY A 140 -16.16 -5.60 -3.23
N PRO A 141 -16.75 -6.79 -3.40
CA PRO A 141 -18.12 -7.06 -2.97
C PRO A 141 -18.25 -7.08 -1.44
N GLU A 142 -19.39 -6.60 -0.93
CA GLU A 142 -19.66 -6.42 0.49
C GLU A 142 -19.69 -7.75 1.27
N ASP A 143 -20.08 -8.83 0.61
CA ASP A 143 -20.24 -10.17 1.17
C ASP A 143 -18.96 -11.01 1.21
N GLU A 144 -17.80 -10.48 0.75
CA GLU A 144 -16.52 -11.21 0.80
C GLU A 144 -16.08 -11.48 2.26
N PRO A 145 -16.24 -12.71 2.78
CA PRO A 145 -16.10 -12.97 4.21
C PRO A 145 -14.68 -13.37 4.59
N THR A 146 -13.84 -13.72 3.61
CA THR A 146 -12.55 -14.37 3.87
C THR A 146 -11.41 -13.36 4.02
N GLY A 147 -11.46 -12.24 3.29
CA GLY A 147 -10.35 -11.27 3.20
C GLY A 147 -9.18 -11.76 2.34
N GLN A 148 -9.40 -12.76 1.49
CA GLN A 148 -8.37 -13.41 0.67
C GLN A 148 -8.50 -13.03 -0.81
N ARG A 149 -7.63 -13.58 -1.65
CA ARG A 149 -7.76 -13.59 -3.12
C ARG A 149 -7.82 -12.23 -3.81
N TRP A 150 -7.29 -11.18 -3.20
CA TRP A 150 -7.33 -9.83 -3.76
C TRP A 150 -6.04 -9.37 -4.43
N ARG A 151 -4.90 -10.00 -4.11
CA ARG A 151 -3.56 -9.50 -4.44
C ARG A 151 -3.12 -9.87 -5.86
N THR A 152 -3.07 -8.88 -6.73
CA THR A 152 -2.63 -8.98 -8.14
C THR A 152 -1.12 -8.86 -8.32
N ARG A 153 -0.42 -8.31 -7.32
CA ARG A 153 1.05 -8.13 -7.38
C ARG A 153 1.73 -8.76 -6.19
N ASN A 154 2.55 -9.77 -6.46
CA ASN A 154 3.17 -10.63 -5.47
C ASN A 154 4.70 -10.57 -5.61
N ALA A 155 5.39 -10.46 -4.47
CA ALA A 155 6.84 -10.40 -4.43
C ALA A 155 7.35 -11.50 -3.52
N PHE A 156 8.22 -12.34 -4.04
CA PHE A 156 8.78 -13.49 -3.35
C PHE A 156 10.29 -13.38 -3.29
N ALA A 157 10.85 -13.76 -2.15
CA ALA A 157 12.27 -14.08 -2.06
C ALA A 157 12.53 -15.46 -2.67
N VAL A 158 13.79 -15.78 -2.92
CA VAL A 158 14.20 -17.08 -3.45
C VAL A 158 15.24 -17.71 -2.54
N THR A 159 15.02 -18.96 -2.16
CA THR A 159 15.97 -19.76 -1.37
C THR A 159 17.21 -20.10 -2.19
N PRO A 160 18.35 -20.45 -1.55
CA PRO A 160 19.54 -20.89 -2.28
C PRO A 160 19.30 -22.07 -3.24
N GLN A 161 18.29 -22.91 -2.96
CA GLN A 161 17.89 -24.06 -3.76
C GLN A 161 16.96 -23.68 -4.94
N GLY A 162 16.63 -22.40 -5.12
CA GLY A 162 15.79 -21.94 -6.23
C GLY A 162 14.28 -22.01 -5.97
N HIS A 163 13.83 -22.30 -4.75
CA HIS A 163 12.40 -22.26 -4.41
C HIS A 163 11.96 -20.86 -3.97
N ILE A 164 10.74 -20.48 -4.34
CA ILE A 164 10.06 -19.28 -3.84
C ILE A 164 9.86 -19.37 -2.31
N ALA A 165 10.09 -18.24 -1.64
CA ALA A 165 9.98 -18.09 -0.20
C ALA A 165 9.47 -16.71 0.20
N MET A 166 9.03 -16.62 1.46
CA MET A 166 8.71 -15.37 2.15
C MET A 166 9.68 -15.19 3.32
N HIS A 167 9.96 -13.94 3.67
CA HIS A 167 10.70 -13.65 4.89
C HIS A 167 9.83 -13.89 6.12
N ALA A 168 10.43 -14.49 7.15
CA ALA A 168 9.91 -14.37 8.50
C ALA A 168 9.87 -12.89 8.90
N TYR A 169 8.91 -12.50 9.73
CA TYR A 169 8.73 -11.10 10.11
C TYR A 169 10.03 -10.50 10.67
N ARG A 170 10.45 -9.35 10.12
CA ARG A 170 11.70 -8.64 10.46
C ARG A 170 12.94 -9.54 10.54
N SER A 171 13.01 -10.58 9.71
CA SER A 171 14.12 -11.53 9.70
C SER A 171 14.63 -11.83 8.29
N ALA A 172 15.91 -12.14 8.18
CA ALA A 172 16.52 -12.67 6.95
C ALA A 172 16.15 -14.15 6.70
N THR A 173 15.55 -14.82 7.68
CA THR A 173 15.10 -16.21 7.55
C THR A 173 14.06 -16.33 6.44
N LEU A 174 14.37 -17.17 5.45
CA LEU A 174 13.48 -17.50 4.34
C LEU A 174 12.66 -18.75 4.67
N LEU A 175 11.35 -18.64 4.54
CA LEU A 175 10.40 -19.72 4.70
C LEU A 175 9.84 -20.07 3.31
N PRO A 176 10.14 -21.26 2.75
CA PRO A 176 9.55 -21.71 1.51
C PRO A 176 8.02 -21.67 1.58
N VAL A 177 7.38 -21.18 0.52
CA VAL A 177 5.92 -21.12 0.43
C VAL A 177 5.43 -21.95 -0.75
N ARG A 178 4.30 -22.63 -0.54
CA ARG A 178 3.61 -23.44 -1.56
C ARG A 178 2.24 -22.87 -1.94
N ASN A 179 1.86 -21.74 -1.34
CA ASN A 179 0.64 -21.02 -1.62
C ASN A 179 0.77 -19.55 -1.19
N MET A 180 -0.11 -18.71 -1.73
CA MET A 180 -0.29 -17.32 -1.31
C MET A 180 -1.79 -17.03 -1.21
N PRO A 181 -2.42 -17.23 -0.04
CA PRO A 181 -3.88 -17.10 0.11
C PRO A 181 -4.41 -15.70 -0.26
N LEU A 182 -3.62 -14.65 -0.03
CA LEU A 182 -3.98 -13.29 -0.43
C LEU A 182 -3.93 -13.09 -1.96
N GLY A 183 -3.18 -13.92 -2.69
CA GLY A 183 -3.02 -13.85 -4.14
C GLY A 183 -4.30 -14.21 -4.89
N VAL A 184 -4.60 -13.48 -5.96
CA VAL A 184 -5.71 -13.79 -6.87
C VAL A 184 -5.60 -15.22 -7.42
N PRO A 185 -6.71 -15.91 -7.76
CA PRO A 185 -6.68 -17.29 -8.24
C PRO A 185 -5.76 -17.51 -9.46
N ALA A 186 -5.64 -16.52 -10.35
CA ALA A 186 -4.75 -16.57 -11.51
C ALA A 186 -3.27 -16.76 -11.16
N LEU A 187 -2.83 -16.42 -9.94
CA LEU A 187 -1.48 -16.70 -9.45
C LEU A 187 -1.23 -18.19 -9.26
N ASP A 188 -2.21 -18.93 -8.74
CA ASP A 188 -2.07 -20.36 -8.47
C ASP A 188 -1.89 -21.14 -9.79
N ALA A 189 -2.53 -20.67 -10.87
CA ALA A 189 -2.42 -21.27 -12.20
C ALA A 189 -1.02 -21.15 -12.84
N LEU A 190 -0.16 -20.25 -12.34
CA LEU A 190 1.22 -20.13 -12.80
C LEU A 190 2.15 -21.24 -12.26
N THR A 191 1.69 -22.00 -11.26
CA THR A 191 2.44 -23.10 -10.61
C THR A 191 3.87 -22.73 -10.22
N LEU A 192 4.08 -21.46 -9.82
CA LEU A 192 5.41 -20.90 -9.53
C LEU A 192 6.18 -21.66 -8.46
N TRP A 193 5.48 -22.39 -7.60
CA TRP A 193 6.04 -23.23 -6.54
C TRP A 193 6.91 -24.38 -7.06
N ASP A 194 6.74 -24.75 -8.34
CA ASP A 194 7.44 -25.85 -9.00
C ASP A 194 8.51 -25.37 -9.99
N TRP A 195 8.66 -24.04 -10.16
CA TRP A 195 9.69 -23.46 -11.01
C TRP A 195 11.06 -23.48 -10.32
N ASP A 196 12.13 -23.73 -11.09
CA ASP A 196 13.51 -23.62 -10.61
C ASP A 196 14.06 -22.20 -10.83
N PHE A 197 14.11 -21.43 -9.74
CA PHE A 197 14.70 -20.09 -9.71
C PHE A 197 16.16 -20.06 -9.25
N THR A 198 16.91 -21.17 -9.36
CA THR A 198 18.31 -21.23 -8.92
C THR A 198 19.12 -20.08 -9.54
N GLY A 199 19.68 -19.24 -8.67
CA GLY A 199 20.45 -18.06 -9.05
C GLY A 199 19.68 -16.73 -9.03
N ALA A 200 18.37 -16.76 -8.76
CA ALA A 200 17.56 -15.57 -8.48
C ALA A 200 17.61 -15.19 -6.99
N ALA A 201 17.44 -13.90 -6.71
CA ALA A 201 17.25 -13.36 -5.37
C ALA A 201 15.77 -13.06 -5.06
N ARG A 202 15.00 -12.68 -6.09
CA ARG A 202 13.62 -12.24 -5.96
C ARG A 202 12.83 -12.54 -7.22
N VAL A 203 11.54 -12.83 -7.05
CA VAL A 203 10.56 -13.01 -8.12
C VAL A 203 9.39 -12.07 -7.85
N ASP A 204 9.15 -11.13 -8.76
CA ASP A 204 8.01 -10.24 -8.76
C ASP A 204 7.01 -10.70 -9.82
N VAL A 205 5.74 -10.82 -9.44
CA VAL A 205 4.68 -11.38 -10.27
C VAL A 205 3.53 -10.40 -10.34
N ALA A 206 3.13 -10.02 -11.55
CA ALA A 206 1.90 -9.30 -11.81
C ALA A 206 0.91 -10.24 -12.50
N THR A 207 -0.25 -10.43 -11.86
CA THR A 207 -1.42 -11.18 -12.34
C THR A 207 -2.59 -10.19 -12.43
N PRO A 208 -2.75 -9.52 -13.58
CA PRO A 208 -3.73 -8.44 -13.76
C PRO A 208 -5.15 -8.88 -13.45
N ALA A 209 -5.94 -7.99 -12.85
CA ALA A 209 -7.34 -8.28 -12.51
C ALA A 209 -8.20 -8.52 -13.75
N SER A 210 -7.85 -7.88 -14.87
CA SER A 210 -8.53 -7.97 -16.16
C SER A 210 -8.36 -9.32 -16.87
N GLY A 211 -7.60 -10.26 -16.30
CA GLY A 211 -7.27 -11.52 -16.95
C GLY A 211 -6.25 -11.38 -18.10
N SER A 212 -5.63 -10.21 -18.25
CA SER A 212 -4.56 -10.04 -19.22
C SER A 212 -3.32 -10.88 -18.85
N ARG A 213 -2.44 -11.09 -19.84
CA ARG A 213 -1.28 -11.99 -19.72
C ARG A 213 -0.43 -11.66 -18.48
N PRO A 214 -0.25 -12.59 -17.52
CA PRO A 214 0.62 -12.38 -16.36
C PRO A 214 2.08 -12.11 -16.75
N LEU A 215 2.81 -11.49 -15.83
CA LEU A 215 4.22 -11.17 -15.98
C LEU A 215 5.02 -11.61 -14.75
N VAL A 216 6.05 -12.43 -14.97
CA VAL A 216 7.03 -12.85 -13.96
C VAL A 216 8.37 -12.16 -14.24
N LEU A 217 8.79 -11.30 -13.32
CA LEU A 217 10.09 -10.66 -13.33
C LEU A 217 11.02 -11.32 -12.32
N VAL A 218 12.19 -11.75 -12.79
CA VAL A 218 13.18 -12.43 -11.96
C VAL A 218 14.37 -11.51 -11.74
N THR A 219 14.65 -11.18 -10.49
CA THR A 219 15.84 -10.43 -10.11
C THR A 219 16.96 -11.42 -9.79
N PRO A 220 18.07 -11.45 -10.56
CA PRO A 220 19.20 -12.34 -10.28
C PRO A 220 19.94 -11.92 -9.00
N THR A 221 20.60 -12.88 -8.35
CA THR A 221 21.58 -12.57 -7.29
C THR A 221 22.75 -11.74 -7.86
N PRO A 222 23.47 -10.96 -7.04
CA PRO A 222 24.68 -10.26 -7.49
C PRO A 222 25.70 -11.18 -8.17
N GLN A 223 25.88 -12.41 -7.65
CA GLN A 223 26.81 -13.40 -8.17
C GLN A 223 26.36 -13.95 -9.52
N THR A 224 25.07 -14.28 -9.68
CA THR A 224 24.52 -14.73 -10.97
C THR A 224 24.57 -13.62 -12.02
N ARG A 225 24.31 -12.37 -11.61
CA ARG A 225 24.35 -11.22 -12.51
C ARG A 225 25.74 -10.93 -13.06
N ALA A 226 26.78 -11.12 -12.26
CA ALA A 226 28.17 -10.87 -12.66
C ALA A 226 28.76 -11.94 -13.60
N ASP A 227 28.05 -13.04 -13.84
CA ASP A 227 28.51 -14.21 -14.59
C ASP A 227 27.55 -14.52 -15.74
N GLU A 228 27.98 -14.21 -16.97
CA GLU A 228 27.22 -14.42 -18.22
C GLU A 228 26.68 -15.86 -18.36
N VAL A 229 27.47 -16.87 -17.94
CA VAL A 229 27.09 -18.28 -18.05
C VAL A 229 25.99 -18.60 -17.06
N LYS A 230 26.11 -18.14 -15.80
CA LYS A 230 25.05 -18.34 -14.78
C LYS A 230 23.78 -17.60 -15.15
N LEU A 231 23.89 -16.36 -15.64
CA LEU A 231 22.75 -15.57 -16.10
C LEU A 231 22.04 -16.22 -17.29
N GLY A 232 22.82 -16.78 -18.24
CA GLY A 232 22.30 -17.55 -19.36
C GLY A 232 21.54 -18.81 -18.91
N ARG A 233 22.07 -19.56 -17.94
CA ARG A 233 21.39 -20.72 -17.35
C ARG A 233 20.08 -20.34 -16.66
N LEU A 234 20.09 -19.28 -15.86
CA LEU A 234 18.86 -18.76 -15.24
C LEU A 234 17.82 -18.42 -16.30
N ARG A 235 18.22 -17.67 -17.34
CA ARG A 235 17.32 -17.30 -18.45
C ARG A 235 16.69 -18.52 -19.13
N THR A 236 17.48 -19.56 -19.38
CA THR A 236 16.99 -20.81 -20.00
C THR A 236 15.98 -21.53 -19.11
N ARG A 237 16.24 -21.66 -17.81
CA ARG A 237 15.30 -22.29 -16.86
C ARG A 237 13.96 -21.56 -16.81
N ILE A 238 13.99 -20.23 -16.68
CA ILE A 238 12.77 -19.42 -16.64
C ILE A 238 11.98 -19.56 -17.94
N ARG A 239 12.66 -19.58 -19.10
CA ARG A 239 12.01 -19.80 -20.39
C ARG A 239 11.36 -21.19 -20.48
N GLN A 240 12.06 -22.23 -20.02
CA GLN A 240 11.53 -23.60 -20.04
C GLN A 240 10.30 -23.72 -19.13
N ALA A 241 10.36 -23.17 -17.91
CA ALA A 241 9.23 -23.15 -16.99
C ALA A 241 8.04 -22.38 -17.56
N ALA A 242 8.27 -21.19 -18.14
CA ALA A 242 7.22 -20.41 -18.79
C ALA A 242 6.57 -21.14 -19.97
N ASN A 243 7.35 -21.86 -20.78
CA ASN A 243 6.83 -22.63 -21.91
C ASN A 243 6.08 -23.90 -21.49
N ALA A 244 6.37 -24.43 -20.30
CA ALA A 244 5.68 -25.59 -19.72
C ALA A 244 4.46 -25.21 -18.89
N CYS A 245 4.22 -23.92 -18.68
CA CYS A 245 3.05 -23.42 -17.95
C CYS A 245 1.81 -23.50 -18.85
N ASP A 246 0.70 -23.98 -18.30
CA ASP A 246 -0.60 -24.03 -19.00
C ASP A 246 -1.16 -22.63 -19.28
N VAL A 247 -0.65 -21.63 -18.55
CA VAL A 247 -0.99 -20.22 -18.73
C VAL A 247 0.09 -19.54 -19.55
N ASP A 248 -0.33 -18.86 -20.61
CA ASP A 248 0.54 -17.98 -21.38
C ASP A 248 1.05 -16.83 -20.49
N VAL A 249 2.37 -16.81 -20.25
CA VAL A 249 3.00 -15.93 -19.27
C VAL A 249 4.19 -15.19 -19.90
N SER A 250 4.24 -13.88 -19.65
CA SER A 250 5.42 -13.09 -19.99
C SER A 250 6.49 -13.25 -18.91
N THR A 251 7.76 -13.29 -19.32
CA THR A 251 8.88 -13.38 -18.37
C THR A 251 10.00 -12.41 -18.71
N GLY A 252 10.66 -11.88 -17.68
CA GLY A 252 11.76 -10.94 -17.82
C GLY A 252 12.77 -11.03 -16.69
N LEU A 253 13.97 -10.52 -16.92
CA LEU A 253 14.95 -10.25 -15.86
C LEU A 253 14.81 -8.80 -15.41
N ALA A 254 14.63 -8.58 -14.11
CA ALA A 254 14.72 -7.27 -13.48
C ALA A 254 16.18 -7.06 -13.03
N LEU A 255 16.91 -6.16 -13.70
CA LEU A 255 18.30 -5.87 -13.41
C LEU A 255 18.39 -4.52 -12.68
N PRO A 256 18.63 -4.50 -11.35
CA PRO A 256 18.72 -3.26 -10.59
C PRO A 256 19.85 -2.37 -11.13
N GLY A 257 19.68 -1.04 -11.10
CA GLY A 257 20.78 -0.15 -11.46
C GLY A 257 21.99 -0.29 -10.51
N PRO A 258 23.18 0.21 -10.89
CA PRO A 258 24.36 0.21 -10.01
C PRO A 258 24.21 1.09 -8.76
N LYS A 259 23.16 1.92 -8.70
CA LYS A 259 22.77 2.72 -7.53
C LYS A 259 21.31 2.41 -7.19
N GLN A 260 21.00 2.45 -5.89
CA GLN A 260 19.67 2.13 -5.34
C GLN A 260 18.51 2.95 -5.94
N PHE A 261 18.79 4.14 -6.49
CA PHE A 261 17.78 5.06 -7.06
C PHE A 261 17.71 5.05 -8.59
N LEU A 262 18.53 4.23 -9.26
CA LEU A 262 18.46 4.12 -10.72
C LEU A 262 17.35 3.15 -11.14
N PRO A 263 16.70 3.38 -12.29
CA PRO A 263 15.61 2.53 -12.77
C PRO A 263 16.07 1.09 -12.92
N VAL A 264 15.20 0.14 -12.57
CA VAL A 264 15.42 -1.26 -12.88
C VAL A 264 15.35 -1.41 -14.40
N LYS A 265 16.39 -2.01 -15.00
CA LYS A 265 16.35 -2.37 -16.42
C LYS A 265 15.63 -3.71 -16.52
N VAL A 266 14.49 -3.74 -17.19
CA VAL A 266 13.77 -4.98 -17.48
C VAL A 266 14.21 -5.53 -18.83
N GLU A 267 14.80 -6.73 -18.83
CA GLU A 267 15.17 -7.46 -20.04
C GLU A 267 14.17 -8.58 -20.31
N ARG A 268 13.56 -8.56 -21.49
CA ARG A 268 12.57 -9.57 -21.88
C ARG A 268 13.22 -10.95 -22.07
N ILE A 269 12.60 -11.99 -21.51
CA ILE A 269 12.86 -13.39 -21.83
C ILE A 269 11.79 -13.93 -22.79
N THR A 270 10.51 -13.80 -22.43
CA THR A 270 9.33 -14.15 -23.26
C THR A 270 8.24 -13.06 -23.13
N GLY A 271 7.36 -12.95 -24.13
CA GLY A 271 6.18 -12.09 -24.05
C GLY A 271 6.45 -10.58 -23.97
N LYS A 272 5.83 -9.91 -23.00
CA LYS A 272 5.89 -8.45 -22.78
C LYS A 272 6.68 -8.12 -21.50
N THR A 273 7.12 -6.87 -21.35
CA THR A 273 7.75 -6.36 -20.11
C THR A 273 6.82 -5.44 -19.31
N TRP A 274 5.54 -5.50 -19.63
CA TRP A 274 4.46 -4.69 -19.09
C TRP A 274 3.18 -5.52 -19.09
N VAL A 275 2.23 -5.13 -18.25
CA VAL A 275 0.90 -5.71 -18.15
C VAL A 275 -0.17 -4.69 -18.56
N GLU A 276 -1.32 -5.20 -19.01
CA GLU A 276 -2.50 -4.38 -19.25
C GLU A 276 -3.46 -4.56 -18.07
N GLU A 277 -3.86 -3.45 -17.45
CA GLU A 277 -4.83 -3.41 -16.37
C GLU A 277 -6.11 -2.76 -16.91
N THR A 278 -7.26 -3.33 -16.58
CA THR A 278 -8.57 -2.73 -16.88
C THR A 278 -9.17 -2.26 -15.58
N VAL A 279 -9.61 -1.01 -15.55
CA VAL A 279 -10.29 -0.41 -14.41
C VAL A 279 -11.72 -0.10 -14.83
N GLU A 280 -12.67 -0.74 -14.15
CA GLU A 280 -14.11 -0.56 -14.35
C GLU A 280 -14.64 0.27 -13.18
N SER A 281 -14.74 1.58 -13.39
CA SER A 281 -15.22 2.54 -12.39
C SER A 281 -16.71 2.79 -12.62
N GLU A 282 -17.48 2.84 -11.53
CA GLU A 282 -18.93 3.10 -11.60
C GLU A 282 -19.23 4.55 -12.05
N ARG A 283 -18.34 5.49 -11.71
CA ARG A 283 -18.49 6.93 -12.01
C ARG A 283 -17.78 7.38 -13.29
N GLY A 284 -16.65 6.76 -13.61
CA GLY A 284 -15.74 7.16 -14.68
C GLY A 284 -15.68 6.19 -15.86
N GLY A 285 -16.45 5.10 -15.83
CA GLY A 285 -16.48 4.08 -16.87
C GLY A 285 -15.21 3.21 -16.93
N THR A 286 -15.02 2.53 -18.06
CA THR A 286 -13.92 1.58 -18.24
C THR A 286 -12.71 2.22 -18.92
N LYS A 287 -11.53 2.07 -18.32
CA LYS A 287 -10.25 2.47 -18.94
C LYS A 287 -9.23 1.34 -18.88
N ARG A 288 -8.34 1.33 -19.88
CA ARG A 288 -7.21 0.38 -19.97
C ARG A 288 -5.91 1.11 -19.72
N PHE A 289 -5.05 0.50 -18.92
CA PHE A 289 -3.76 1.03 -18.54
C PHE A 289 -2.68 0.05 -18.89
N ARG A 290 -1.65 0.52 -19.57
CA ARG A 290 -0.38 -0.17 -19.64
C ARG A 290 0.45 0.20 -18.43
N VAL A 291 0.97 -0.81 -17.74
CA VAL A 291 1.86 -0.63 -16.59
C VAL A 291 3.10 -1.48 -16.77
N THR A 292 4.28 -0.87 -16.70
CA THR A 292 5.55 -1.59 -16.75
C THR A 292 5.64 -2.55 -15.55
N GLY A 293 6.23 -3.74 -15.75
CA GLY A 293 6.19 -4.80 -14.75
C GLY A 293 6.80 -4.44 -13.39
N ASP A 294 7.85 -3.63 -13.37
CA ASP A 294 8.48 -3.09 -12.15
C ASP A 294 7.85 -1.77 -11.67
N GLY A 295 6.91 -1.22 -12.44
CA GLY A 295 6.17 0.00 -12.10
C GLY A 295 5.13 -0.24 -10.99
N PHE A 296 4.84 0.81 -10.23
CA PHE A 296 3.78 0.78 -9.22
C PHE A 296 2.40 0.67 -9.87
N TRP A 297 1.54 -0.12 -9.24
CA TRP A 297 0.10 -0.21 -9.49
C TRP A 297 -0.58 -0.64 -8.20
N GLN A 298 -1.87 -0.34 -8.05
CA GLN A 298 -2.64 -0.82 -6.91
C GLN A 298 -2.64 -2.35 -6.88
N VAL A 299 -2.24 -2.92 -5.75
CA VAL A 299 -2.00 -4.36 -5.63
C VAL A 299 -3.27 -5.17 -5.38
N HIS A 300 -4.39 -4.51 -5.06
CA HIS A 300 -5.68 -5.14 -4.85
C HIS A 300 -6.52 -5.03 -6.12
N GLN A 301 -7.12 -6.13 -6.58
CA GLN A 301 -7.83 -6.20 -7.86
C GLN A 301 -8.94 -5.15 -8.04
N HIS A 302 -9.64 -4.79 -6.96
CA HIS A 302 -10.69 -3.76 -6.99
C HIS A 302 -10.21 -2.35 -6.57
N ALA A 303 -8.99 -2.20 -6.04
CA ALA A 303 -8.54 -0.92 -5.51
C ALA A 303 -8.48 0.21 -6.55
N PRO A 304 -8.04 -0.01 -7.81
CA PRO A 304 -8.08 1.05 -8.82
C PRO A 304 -9.46 1.66 -8.99
N ALA A 305 -10.50 0.83 -9.16
CA ALA A 305 -11.87 1.29 -9.36
C ALA A 305 -12.40 1.99 -8.10
N THR A 306 -12.25 1.35 -6.94
CA THR A 306 -12.68 1.91 -5.65
C THR A 306 -12.06 3.28 -5.37
N LEU A 307 -10.77 3.46 -5.62
CA LEU A 307 -10.10 4.73 -5.39
C LEU A 307 -10.47 5.78 -6.45
N VAL A 308 -10.63 5.38 -7.72
CA VAL A 308 -11.10 6.29 -8.77
C VAL A 308 -12.50 6.81 -8.46
N ASP A 309 -13.43 5.92 -8.10
CA ASP A 309 -14.79 6.32 -7.74
C ASP A 309 -14.81 7.23 -6.52
N ALA A 310 -13.97 6.92 -5.52
CA ALA A 310 -13.80 7.77 -4.36
C ALA A 310 -13.28 9.17 -4.75
N VAL A 311 -12.19 9.24 -5.52
CA VAL A 311 -11.58 10.50 -5.96
C VAL A 311 -12.52 11.31 -6.84
N LEU A 312 -13.25 10.69 -7.79
CA LEU A 312 -14.18 11.41 -8.65
C LEU A 312 -15.36 12.01 -7.85
N GLU A 313 -15.89 11.25 -6.89
CA GLU A 313 -16.94 11.74 -5.99
C GLU A 313 -16.49 12.95 -5.17
N ASP A 314 -15.29 12.86 -4.62
CA ASP A 314 -14.77 13.82 -3.66
C ASP A 314 -14.10 15.02 -4.32
N ALA A 315 -13.52 14.87 -5.51
CA ALA A 315 -12.88 15.95 -6.26
C ALA A 315 -13.91 16.91 -6.86
N ARG A 316 -15.12 16.44 -7.17
CA ARG A 316 -16.24 17.25 -7.72
C ARG A 316 -15.81 18.17 -8.86
N VAL A 317 -14.99 17.62 -9.75
CA VAL A 317 -14.42 18.37 -10.87
C VAL A 317 -15.51 18.72 -11.87
N GLU A 318 -15.53 20.00 -12.27
CA GLU A 318 -16.45 20.53 -13.27
C GLU A 318 -15.75 20.72 -14.63
N PRO A 319 -16.50 20.67 -15.75
CA PRO A 319 -15.94 20.97 -17.06
C PRO A 319 -15.26 22.35 -17.12
N GLY A 320 -14.10 22.42 -17.78
CA GLY A 320 -13.30 23.65 -17.90
C GLY A 320 -12.30 23.90 -16.77
N GLN A 321 -12.37 23.13 -15.67
CA GLN A 321 -11.44 23.30 -14.56
C GLN A 321 -10.01 22.82 -14.86
N VAL A 322 -9.07 23.34 -14.09
CA VAL A 322 -7.65 22.99 -14.10
C VAL A 322 -7.33 22.17 -12.85
N VAL A 323 -6.97 20.90 -13.06
CA VAL A 323 -6.71 19.93 -12.01
C VAL A 323 -5.25 19.48 -12.04
N ALA A 324 -4.63 19.34 -10.87
CA ALA A 324 -3.32 18.70 -10.74
C ALA A 324 -3.45 17.34 -10.04
N ASP A 325 -3.00 16.28 -10.70
CA ASP A 325 -2.82 14.93 -10.14
C ASP A 325 -1.33 14.77 -9.78
N LEU A 326 -1.02 15.00 -8.50
CA LEU A 326 0.33 14.96 -7.96
C LEU A 326 0.69 13.54 -7.53
N TYR A 327 1.91 13.12 -7.87
CA TYR A 327 2.33 11.73 -7.72
C TYR A 327 1.50 10.78 -8.60
N GLY A 328 1.11 11.24 -9.79
CA GLY A 328 0.11 10.60 -10.65
C GLY A 328 0.51 9.23 -11.21
N GLY A 329 1.74 8.76 -10.99
CA GLY A 329 2.17 7.41 -11.34
C GLY A 329 1.99 7.11 -12.84
N ALA A 330 1.26 6.02 -13.14
CA ALA A 330 0.90 5.62 -14.50
C ALA A 330 -0.33 6.36 -15.07
N GLY A 331 -0.82 7.40 -14.37
CA GLY A 331 -1.93 8.25 -14.77
C GLY A 331 -3.31 7.70 -14.40
N LEU A 332 -3.44 6.94 -13.30
CA LEU A 332 -4.71 6.31 -12.89
C LEU A 332 -5.81 7.37 -12.74
N PHE A 333 -5.67 8.31 -11.79
CA PHE A 333 -6.66 9.36 -11.58
C PHE A 333 -6.71 10.32 -12.76
N SER A 334 -5.54 10.73 -13.26
CA SER A 334 -5.41 11.63 -14.42
C SER A 334 -6.31 11.24 -15.60
N ALA A 335 -6.42 9.94 -15.91
CA ALA A 335 -7.18 9.48 -17.08
C ALA A 335 -8.69 9.70 -16.93
N TYR A 336 -9.22 9.63 -15.71
CA TYR A 336 -10.63 9.85 -15.38
C TYR A 336 -10.92 11.33 -15.12
N LEU A 337 -10.02 12.03 -14.43
CA LEU A 337 -10.10 13.48 -14.26
C LEU A 337 -10.10 14.20 -15.60
N ALA A 338 -9.39 13.67 -16.60
CA ALA A 338 -9.38 14.19 -17.97
C ALA A 338 -10.78 14.16 -18.62
N ASP A 339 -11.58 13.10 -18.37
CA ASP A 339 -12.96 13.06 -18.85
C ASP A 339 -13.82 14.09 -18.09
N ALA A 340 -13.63 14.20 -16.77
CA ALA A 340 -14.40 15.10 -15.91
C ALA A 340 -14.20 16.58 -16.26
N VAL A 341 -12.96 17.03 -16.50
CA VAL A 341 -12.68 18.41 -16.91
C VAL A 341 -13.13 18.73 -18.34
N GLY A 342 -13.36 17.72 -19.18
CA GLY A 342 -13.75 17.90 -20.58
C GLY A 342 -12.69 18.58 -21.46
N PRO A 343 -13.04 18.90 -22.72
CA PRO A 343 -12.08 19.41 -23.72
C PRO A 343 -11.55 20.82 -23.43
N GLU A 344 -12.32 21.64 -22.70
CA GLU A 344 -11.93 23.01 -22.34
C GLU A 344 -11.10 23.09 -21.06
N GLY A 345 -11.10 22.01 -20.26
CA GLY A 345 -10.36 21.95 -19.02
C GLY A 345 -8.96 21.39 -19.17
N ARG A 346 -8.31 21.09 -18.04
CA ARG A 346 -6.95 20.54 -18.05
C ARG A 346 -6.64 19.67 -16.85
N VAL A 347 -5.85 18.63 -17.10
CA VAL A 347 -5.23 17.81 -16.05
C VAL A 347 -3.71 17.82 -16.18
N TYR A 348 -3.02 18.13 -15.10
CA TYR A 348 -1.56 17.98 -14.99
C TYR A 348 -1.23 16.72 -14.18
N SER A 349 -0.69 15.71 -14.84
CA SER A 349 -0.16 14.50 -14.19
C SER A 349 1.31 14.71 -13.84
N VAL A 350 1.63 14.89 -12.56
CA VAL A 350 2.99 15.19 -12.09
C VAL A 350 3.61 13.94 -11.45
N GLU A 351 4.71 13.46 -12.01
CA GLU A 351 5.35 12.21 -11.57
C GLU A 351 6.88 12.28 -11.66
N ALA A 352 7.59 11.90 -10.60
CA ALA A 352 9.05 11.95 -10.55
C ALA A 352 9.73 10.81 -11.32
N SER A 353 9.15 9.62 -11.29
CA SER A 353 9.62 8.42 -11.97
C SER A 353 9.47 8.54 -13.48
N ARG A 354 10.61 8.57 -14.18
CA ARG A 354 10.66 8.56 -15.64
C ARG A 354 9.90 7.39 -16.26
N GLN A 355 9.89 6.23 -15.61
CA GLN A 355 9.21 5.05 -16.14
C GLN A 355 7.69 5.17 -15.98
N ALA A 356 7.22 5.60 -14.81
CA ALA A 356 5.80 5.84 -14.58
C ALA A 356 5.26 6.96 -15.48
N SER A 357 6.00 8.07 -15.66
CA SER A 357 5.63 9.12 -16.61
C SER A 357 5.57 8.64 -18.07
N LYS A 358 6.36 7.63 -18.47
CA LYS A 358 6.24 7.03 -19.82
C LYS A 358 4.96 6.19 -19.95
N ASP A 359 4.60 5.45 -18.91
CA ASP A 359 3.34 4.71 -18.87
C ASP A 359 2.16 5.69 -18.87
N ALA A 360 2.19 6.76 -18.07
CA ALA A 360 1.18 7.82 -18.08
C ALA A 360 1.02 8.46 -19.48
N ARG A 361 2.12 8.80 -20.17
CA ARG A 361 2.06 9.34 -21.54
C ARG A 361 1.43 8.35 -22.53
N ARG A 362 1.61 7.04 -22.32
CA ARG A 362 0.94 6.03 -23.14
C ARG A 362 -0.55 5.95 -22.81
N ASN A 363 -0.90 5.96 -21.53
CA ASN A 363 -2.27 5.80 -21.06
C ASN A 363 -3.13 7.02 -21.36
N LEU A 364 -2.54 8.22 -21.35
CA LEU A 364 -3.21 9.50 -21.58
C LEU A 364 -3.10 10.00 -23.03
N HIS A 365 -2.61 9.16 -23.97
CA HIS A 365 -2.30 9.62 -25.33
C HIS A 365 -3.51 10.13 -26.12
N ASP A 366 -4.72 9.62 -25.81
CA ASP A 366 -5.98 10.03 -26.43
C ASP A 366 -6.65 11.20 -25.71
N GLN A 367 -6.02 11.75 -24.66
CA GLN A 367 -6.57 12.82 -23.82
C GLN A 367 -5.78 14.13 -24.04
N PRO A 368 -6.13 14.96 -25.03
CA PRO A 368 -5.39 16.20 -25.32
C PRO A 368 -5.37 17.20 -24.14
N GLN A 369 -6.37 17.14 -23.28
CA GLN A 369 -6.49 17.94 -22.05
C GLN A 369 -5.58 17.46 -20.91
N ALA A 370 -4.90 16.31 -21.04
CA ALA A 370 -4.00 15.76 -20.02
C ALA A 370 -2.52 15.94 -20.37
N SER A 371 -1.78 16.64 -19.51
CA SER A 371 -0.34 16.92 -19.67
C SER A 371 0.48 16.16 -18.63
N VAL A 372 1.44 15.35 -19.09
CA VAL A 372 2.35 14.59 -18.20
C VAL A 372 3.66 15.33 -17.96
N LEU A 373 3.87 15.77 -16.72
CA LEU A 373 5.08 16.47 -16.28
C LEU A 373 5.98 15.52 -15.48
N ASN A 374 7.14 15.17 -16.06
CA ASN A 374 8.11 14.34 -15.36
C ASN A 374 9.05 15.19 -14.49
N GLY A 375 8.93 15.09 -13.18
CA GLY A 375 9.80 15.79 -12.23
C GLY A 375 9.34 15.63 -10.78
N PRO A 376 10.20 15.92 -9.79
CA PRO A 376 9.79 15.95 -8.39
C PRO A 376 8.64 16.94 -8.18
N THR A 377 7.58 16.49 -7.50
CA THR A 377 6.35 17.27 -7.27
C THR A 377 6.64 18.67 -6.76
N ASP A 378 7.47 18.79 -5.71
CA ASP A 378 7.82 20.09 -5.16
C ASP A 378 8.40 21.00 -6.26
N LYS A 379 9.33 20.53 -7.07
CA LYS A 379 10.01 21.33 -8.11
C LYS A 379 9.06 21.80 -9.20
N VAL A 380 8.10 20.98 -9.59
CA VAL A 380 7.09 21.35 -10.57
C VAL A 380 6.20 22.47 -10.02
N LEU A 381 5.65 22.29 -8.81
CA LEU A 381 4.83 23.32 -8.14
C LEU A 381 5.62 24.63 -7.95
N GLY A 382 6.90 24.52 -7.57
CA GLY A 382 7.77 25.69 -7.42
C GLY A 382 8.05 26.40 -8.74
N SER A 383 8.06 25.68 -9.86
CA SER A 383 8.16 26.29 -11.19
C SER A 383 6.89 27.04 -11.57
N TRP A 384 5.72 26.54 -11.20
CA TRP A 384 4.44 27.22 -11.45
C TRP A 384 4.33 28.52 -10.66
N LEU A 385 4.69 28.49 -9.36
CA LEU A 385 4.74 29.70 -8.52
C LEU A 385 5.73 30.75 -9.04
N LYS A 386 6.89 30.30 -9.54
CA LYS A 386 7.94 31.21 -10.05
C LYS A 386 7.59 31.81 -11.42
N TYR A 387 6.86 31.06 -12.25
CA TYR A 387 6.56 31.42 -13.63
C TYR A 387 5.08 31.12 -13.97
N PRO A 388 4.11 31.85 -13.37
CA PRO A 388 2.69 31.54 -13.53
C PRO A 388 2.22 31.64 -14.99
N GLU A 389 2.73 32.62 -15.73
CA GLU A 389 2.43 32.85 -17.15
C GLU A 389 3.12 31.89 -18.12
N ARG A 390 3.94 30.95 -17.63
CA ARG A 390 4.65 30.01 -18.52
C ARG A 390 3.63 29.24 -19.36
N PRO A 391 3.80 29.18 -20.70
CA PRO A 391 2.85 28.49 -21.56
C PRO A 391 2.67 27.02 -21.20
N VAL A 392 1.46 26.55 -21.46
CA VAL A 392 1.00 25.16 -21.27
C VAL A 392 1.88 24.17 -22.03
N ALA A 393 2.21 24.49 -23.28
CA ALA A 393 3.05 23.67 -24.14
C ALA A 393 4.44 23.40 -23.53
N ASP A 394 4.90 24.29 -22.65
CA ASP A 394 6.17 24.17 -21.93
C ASP A 394 5.99 23.58 -20.53
N GLY A 395 4.79 23.14 -20.16
CA GLY A 395 4.46 22.59 -18.84
C GLY A 395 4.14 23.62 -17.75
N GLY A 396 3.85 24.87 -18.11
CA GLY A 396 3.34 25.89 -17.18
C GLY A 396 1.81 25.93 -17.08
N LEU A 397 1.30 26.80 -16.20
CA LEU A 397 -0.15 26.99 -16.00
C LEU A 397 -0.77 27.98 -17.00
N GLY A 398 0.03 28.79 -17.69
CA GLY A 398 -0.46 29.80 -18.63
C GLY A 398 -1.35 30.86 -17.97
N GLY A 399 -1.02 31.26 -16.74
CA GLY A 399 -1.77 32.23 -15.94
C GLY A 399 -3.02 31.67 -15.25
N ALA A 400 -3.39 30.41 -15.49
CA ALA A 400 -4.55 29.79 -14.84
C ALA A 400 -4.25 29.44 -13.37
N ALA A 401 -5.29 29.57 -12.53
CA ALA A 401 -5.28 29.03 -11.18
C ALA A 401 -5.52 27.51 -11.22
N LEU A 402 -5.14 26.80 -10.15
CA LEU A 402 -5.52 25.40 -9.94
C LEU A 402 -6.84 25.35 -9.19
N ASP A 403 -7.84 24.67 -9.73
CA ASP A 403 -9.14 24.51 -9.07
C ASP A 403 -9.07 23.38 -8.02
N THR A 404 -8.49 22.24 -8.41
CA THR A 404 -8.42 21.04 -7.58
C THR A 404 -7.03 20.41 -7.63
N VAL A 405 -6.56 19.95 -6.46
CA VAL A 405 -5.36 19.11 -6.33
C VAL A 405 -5.77 17.73 -5.83
N VAL A 406 -5.43 16.70 -6.59
CA VAL A 406 -5.45 15.30 -6.13
C VAL A 406 -4.01 14.90 -5.85
N LEU A 407 -3.74 14.22 -4.73
CA LEU A 407 -2.41 13.72 -4.41
C LEU A 407 -2.45 12.33 -3.79
N ASP A 408 -1.57 11.45 -4.28
CA ASP A 408 -1.33 10.09 -3.75
C ASP A 408 0.18 9.90 -3.47
N PRO A 409 0.72 10.57 -2.43
CA PRO A 409 2.14 10.54 -2.15
C PRO A 409 2.62 9.18 -1.65
N PRO A 410 3.95 8.92 -1.69
CA PRO A 410 4.51 7.72 -1.06
C PRO A 410 4.27 7.70 0.46
N ARG A 411 4.52 6.57 1.12
CA ARG A 411 4.42 6.39 2.60
C ARG A 411 5.11 7.44 3.46
N ALA A 412 6.04 8.22 2.91
CA ALA A 412 6.69 9.31 3.61
C ALA A 412 5.81 10.57 3.72
N GLY A 413 4.66 10.62 3.02
CA GLY A 413 3.84 11.80 2.80
C GLY A 413 4.35 12.67 1.65
N ALA A 414 3.60 13.73 1.33
CA ALA A 414 3.96 14.75 0.34
C ALA A 414 5.16 15.59 0.83
N GLY A 415 5.23 15.82 2.15
CA GLY A 415 6.31 16.53 2.80
C GLY A 415 6.16 18.06 2.75
N ARG A 416 6.80 18.74 3.72
CA ARG A 416 6.56 20.15 4.03
C ARG A 416 6.66 21.08 2.83
N ARG A 417 7.71 20.94 2.03
CA ARG A 417 7.92 21.80 0.84
C ARG A 417 6.85 21.64 -0.23
N ALA A 418 6.28 20.44 -0.39
CA ALA A 418 5.20 20.23 -1.34
C ALA A 418 3.91 20.86 -0.81
N ILE A 419 3.58 20.62 0.47
CA ILE A 419 2.41 21.20 1.13
C ILE A 419 2.44 22.73 1.12
N GLU A 420 3.55 23.37 1.51
CA GLU A 420 3.72 24.83 1.45
C GLU A 420 3.49 25.40 0.04
N ARG A 421 3.84 24.65 -1.01
CA ARG A 421 3.63 25.06 -2.40
C ARG A 421 2.20 24.82 -2.87
N ILE A 422 1.55 23.77 -2.40
CA ILE A 422 0.11 23.54 -2.64
C ILE A 422 -0.68 24.69 -2.01
N LEU A 423 -0.38 25.04 -0.77
CA LEU A 423 -1.01 26.17 -0.06
C LEU A 423 -0.82 27.49 -0.82
N ALA A 424 0.38 27.77 -1.32
CA ALA A 424 0.66 28.99 -2.10
C ALA A 424 0.00 29.01 -3.50
N LEU A 425 -0.47 27.87 -4.00
CA LEU A 425 -1.25 27.78 -5.24
C LEU A 425 -2.77 27.89 -4.98
N GLU A 426 -3.18 27.93 -3.71
CA GLU A 426 -4.54 28.19 -3.23
C GLU A 426 -5.66 27.40 -3.96
N PRO A 427 -5.54 26.07 -4.16
CA PRO A 427 -6.60 25.31 -4.81
C PRO A 427 -7.90 25.34 -4.00
N GLY A 428 -9.04 25.45 -4.68
CA GLY A 428 -10.35 25.43 -4.02
C GLY A 428 -10.68 24.10 -3.35
N ARG A 429 -10.02 23.01 -3.76
CA ARG A 429 -10.24 21.67 -3.21
C ARG A 429 -8.97 20.81 -3.26
N ILE A 430 -8.77 20.00 -2.22
CA ILE A 430 -7.68 19.03 -2.14
C ILE A 430 -8.26 17.65 -1.81
N VAL A 431 -7.94 16.65 -2.63
CA VAL A 431 -8.25 15.24 -2.36
C VAL A 431 -6.95 14.49 -2.08
N TYR A 432 -6.71 14.18 -0.81
CA TYR A 432 -5.50 13.50 -0.34
C TYR A 432 -5.78 12.00 -0.19
N VAL A 433 -5.12 11.18 -1.00
CA VAL A 433 -5.08 9.72 -0.89
C VAL A 433 -3.83 9.32 -0.09
N SER A 434 -3.95 8.46 0.92
CA SER A 434 -2.80 8.04 1.74
C SER A 434 -2.91 6.63 2.29
N CYS A 435 -1.82 5.88 2.12
CA CYS A 435 -1.60 4.56 2.69
C CYS A 435 -0.93 4.57 4.09
N ASP A 436 -0.57 5.75 4.60
CA ASP A 436 0.11 5.91 5.90
C ASP A 436 -0.54 7.04 6.73
N PRO A 437 -1.27 6.73 7.81
CA PRO A 437 -2.00 7.73 8.58
C PRO A 437 -1.08 8.69 9.35
N ALA A 438 0.17 8.29 9.67
CA ALA A 438 1.08 9.13 10.46
C ALA A 438 1.67 10.27 9.63
N SER A 439 2.18 9.96 8.44
CA SER A 439 2.66 10.95 7.49
C SER A 439 1.52 11.82 6.96
N PHE A 440 0.33 11.24 6.70
CA PHE A 440 -0.87 12.00 6.38
C PHE A 440 -1.22 13.00 7.50
N ALA A 441 -1.31 12.56 8.76
CA ALA A 441 -1.67 13.45 9.86
C ALA A 441 -0.68 14.62 10.02
N ARG A 442 0.62 14.38 9.79
CA ARG A 442 1.63 15.44 9.80
C ARG A 442 1.42 16.45 8.65
N ASP A 443 1.13 15.95 7.45
CA ASP A 443 0.88 16.80 6.29
C ASP A 443 -0.45 17.58 6.44
N LEU A 444 -1.47 16.94 7.01
CA LEU A 444 -2.75 17.54 7.38
C LEU A 444 -2.58 18.71 8.36
N ALA A 445 -1.72 18.58 9.37
CA ALA A 445 -1.44 19.67 10.30
C ALA A 445 -0.95 20.93 9.55
N TRP A 446 -0.03 20.78 8.59
CA TRP A 446 0.44 21.90 7.78
C TRP A 446 -0.64 22.48 6.86
N LEU A 447 -1.50 21.63 6.28
CA LEU A 447 -2.63 22.11 5.47
C LEU A 447 -3.62 22.94 6.30
N ARG A 448 -3.89 22.52 7.54
CA ARG A 448 -4.75 23.26 8.49
C ARG A 448 -4.16 24.57 8.93
N ASP A 449 -2.87 24.58 9.27
CA ASP A 449 -2.14 25.82 9.57
C ASP A 449 -2.17 26.80 8.39
N GLY A 450 -2.30 26.28 7.16
CA GLY A 450 -2.46 27.02 5.92
C GLY A 450 -3.90 27.41 5.55
N GLY A 451 -4.89 27.18 6.42
CA GLY A 451 -6.27 27.63 6.22
C GLY A 451 -7.22 26.63 5.53
N TYR A 452 -6.86 25.35 5.49
CA TYR A 452 -7.75 24.29 4.99
C TYR A 452 -8.42 23.51 6.13
N GLU A 453 -9.63 23.05 5.91
CA GLU A 453 -10.38 22.20 6.85
C GLU A 453 -10.76 20.88 6.20
N VAL A 454 -10.90 19.83 7.02
CA VAL A 454 -11.36 18.52 6.56
C VAL A 454 -12.87 18.59 6.33
N GLU A 455 -13.29 18.43 5.07
CA GLU A 455 -14.71 18.31 4.72
C GLU A 455 -15.23 16.89 4.97
N ARG A 456 -14.41 15.89 4.62
CA ARG A 456 -14.77 14.47 4.71
C ARG A 456 -13.52 13.59 4.78
N ALA A 457 -13.60 12.48 5.51
CA ALA A 457 -12.56 11.45 5.51
C ALA A 457 -13.18 10.06 5.35
N ARG A 458 -12.55 9.22 4.54
CA ARG A 458 -12.90 7.81 4.34
C ARG A 458 -11.67 6.94 4.55
N VAL A 459 -11.83 5.81 5.23
CA VAL A 459 -10.80 4.80 5.42
C VAL A 459 -11.23 3.53 4.69
N PHE A 460 -10.39 3.06 3.78
CA PHE A 460 -10.64 1.89 2.97
C PHE A 460 -9.82 0.70 3.46
N ASP A 461 -10.51 -0.43 3.62
CA ASP A 461 -9.88 -1.73 3.73
C ASP A 461 -9.54 -2.28 2.34
N LEU A 462 -8.45 -1.77 1.76
CA LEU A 462 -7.88 -2.28 0.49
C LEU A 462 -6.95 -3.48 0.70
N TYR A 463 -6.58 -3.77 1.94
CA TYR A 463 -5.61 -4.83 2.27
C TYR A 463 -6.10 -5.67 3.46
N PRO A 464 -7.22 -6.41 3.31
CA PRO A 464 -7.71 -7.30 4.35
C PRO A 464 -6.61 -8.29 4.79
N ASP A 465 -6.70 -8.73 6.04
CA ASP A 465 -5.70 -9.54 6.77
C ASP A 465 -4.35 -8.86 7.00
N THR A 466 -4.18 -7.60 6.60
CA THR A 466 -3.01 -6.78 6.95
C THR A 466 -3.42 -5.57 7.80
N HIS A 467 -2.45 -4.99 8.49
CA HIS A 467 -2.65 -3.76 9.24
C HIS A 467 -2.68 -2.49 8.35
N HIS A 468 -2.40 -2.62 7.06
CA HIS A 468 -2.42 -1.48 6.14
C HIS A 468 -3.85 -1.00 5.92
N LEU A 469 -4.00 0.32 5.85
CA LEU A 469 -5.23 1.00 5.50
C LEU A 469 -4.91 2.03 4.42
N GLU A 470 -5.90 2.32 3.59
CA GLU A 470 -5.86 3.46 2.69
C GLU A 470 -6.86 4.50 3.19
N SER A 471 -6.62 5.78 2.93
CA SER A 471 -7.55 6.85 3.27
C SER A 471 -7.71 7.81 2.10
N VAL A 472 -8.91 8.36 1.94
CA VAL A 472 -9.20 9.48 1.05
C VAL A 472 -9.79 10.58 1.91
N THR A 473 -9.10 11.71 2.00
CA THR A 473 -9.54 12.87 2.78
C THR A 473 -9.68 14.09 1.89
N VAL A 474 -10.82 14.76 2.03
CA VAL A 474 -11.13 15.99 1.33
C VAL A 474 -10.83 17.18 2.22
N LEU A 475 -10.10 18.15 1.69
CA LEU A 475 -9.89 19.43 2.32
C LEU A 475 -10.36 20.57 1.42
N VAL A 476 -10.96 21.58 2.05
CA VAL A 476 -11.44 22.81 1.42
C VAL A 476 -10.94 24.02 2.21
N PRO A 477 -10.81 25.21 1.60
CA PRO A 477 -10.51 26.42 2.34
C PRO A 477 -11.54 26.65 3.45
N ALA A 478 -11.10 27.05 4.65
CA ALA A 478 -11.97 27.26 5.82
C ALA A 478 -13.11 28.27 5.57
N ALA A 479 -12.93 29.20 4.63
CA ALA A 479 -13.98 30.14 4.23
C ALA A 479 -15.14 29.48 3.45
N GLN A 480 -14.95 28.25 2.96
CA GLN A 480 -15.91 27.49 2.15
C GLN A 480 -16.53 26.32 2.92
N SER A 481 -16.09 26.04 4.16
CA SER A 481 -16.72 25.01 4.98
C SER A 481 -18.10 25.49 5.46
N ALA A 482 -19.14 24.69 5.23
CA ALA A 482 -20.44 24.95 5.84
C ALA A 482 -20.29 24.83 7.37
N PRO A 483 -20.93 25.69 8.18
CA PRO A 483 -20.87 25.56 9.63
C PRO A 483 -21.40 24.18 10.02
N ALA A 484 -20.59 23.40 10.73
CA ALA A 484 -20.97 22.10 11.26
C ALA A 484 -22.31 22.23 11.98
N ALA A 485 -23.30 21.45 11.55
CA ALA A 485 -24.62 21.43 12.17
C ALA A 485 -24.45 21.17 13.67
N ALA A 486 -24.85 22.14 14.50
CA ALA A 486 -24.85 22.00 15.94
C ALA A 486 -25.67 20.75 16.31
N VAL A 487 -25.02 19.80 16.98
CA VAL A 487 -25.70 18.66 17.58
C VAL A 487 -26.67 19.22 18.61
N VAL A 488 -27.96 19.16 18.28
CA VAL A 488 -29.04 19.44 19.22
C VAL A 488 -29.09 18.26 20.17
N GLU A 489 -28.60 18.46 21.40
CA GLU A 489 -28.93 17.55 22.51
C GLU A 489 -30.45 17.61 22.73
N ILE A 490 -31.12 16.46 22.56
CA ILE A 490 -32.49 16.20 23.03
C ILE A 490 -32.42 15.21 24.17
#